data_AF-A0A939ZU21-F1
#
_entry.id   AF-A0A939ZU21-F1
#
_cell.length_a   1.000
_cell.length_b   1.000
_cell.length_c   1.000
_cell.angle_alpha   90.00
_cell.angle_beta   90.00
_cell.angle_gamma   90.00
#
_symmetry.space_group_name_H-M   'P 1'
#
loop_
_entity.id
_entity.type
_entity.pdbx_description
1 polymer ?
#
loop_
_entity_poly.entity_id
_entity_poly.type
_entity_poly.pdbx_seq_one_letter_code
_entity_poly.pdbx_strand_id
1 'polypeptide(L)'
;MNIKVAKFGGTSMANKEAIQKVKDIVQSDSERRFIVVSAPGKRFKGDEKITDLLLASYEEKNNSGDCHIYFGKVRDRFKEIVNDFNLKIDIDKYLDEIEENINNSTSSDYAASRGEYLSALVMSEILGFEFVDSADIIKFNKKGNFDASYTN
;
A
#
# COMPACT_ATOMS: atom_id res chain seq x y z
N MET A 1 14.53 -14.83 22.40
CA MET A 1 13.57 -14.41 21.36
C MET A 1 14.36 -13.64 20.33
N ASN A 2 14.47 -14.17 19.12
CA ASN A 2 15.00 -13.38 18.01
C ASN A 2 13.85 -12.61 17.37
N ILE A 3 14.14 -11.39 16.91
CA ILE A 3 13.18 -10.57 16.16
C ILE A 3 13.50 -10.77 14.68
N LYS A 4 12.49 -11.14 13.89
CA LYS A 4 12.58 -11.29 12.44
C LYS A 4 11.73 -10.23 11.74
N VAL A 5 12.28 -9.72 10.65
CA VAL A 5 11.60 -8.86 9.68
C VAL A 5 11.29 -9.71 8.45
N ALA A 6 10.08 -9.58 7.89
CA ALA A 6 9.69 -10.24 6.65
C ALA A 6 9.22 -9.21 5.63
N LYS A 7 9.74 -9.30 4.40
CA LYS A 7 9.35 -8.43 3.29
C LYS A 7 8.63 -9.23 2.20
N PHE A 8 7.47 -8.76 1.78
CA PHE A 8 6.67 -9.36 0.72
C PHE A 8 6.58 -8.43 -0.49
N GLY A 9 6.83 -8.97 -1.68
CA GLY A 9 6.78 -8.21 -2.94
C GLY A 9 5.37 -8.12 -3.52
N GLY A 10 5.20 -7.33 -4.58
CA GLY A 10 3.87 -7.09 -5.16
C GLY A 10 3.16 -8.36 -5.64
N THR A 11 3.89 -9.35 -6.17
CA THR A 11 3.29 -10.64 -6.55
C THR A 11 2.71 -11.40 -5.35
N SER A 12 3.33 -11.27 -4.17
CA SER A 12 2.82 -11.86 -2.93
C SER A 12 1.57 -11.14 -2.40
N MET A 13 1.34 -9.91 -2.86
CA MET A 13 0.18 -9.08 -2.50
C MET A 13 -0.86 -9.01 -3.63
N ALA A 14 -0.73 -9.85 -4.67
CA ALA A 14 -1.46 -9.68 -5.92
C ALA A 14 -2.92 -10.16 -5.86
N ASN A 15 -3.32 -11.06 -4.96
CA ASN A 15 -4.71 -11.51 -4.85
C ASN A 15 -4.93 -12.17 -3.49
N LYS A 16 -6.18 -12.54 -3.22
CA LYS A 16 -6.57 -13.24 -1.99
C LYS A 16 -5.70 -14.46 -1.70
N GLU A 17 -5.46 -15.32 -2.68
CA GLU A 17 -4.69 -16.55 -2.48
C GLU A 17 -3.24 -16.26 -2.13
N ALA A 18 -2.63 -15.25 -2.75
CA ALA A 18 -1.27 -14.83 -2.44
C ALA A 18 -1.19 -14.20 -1.04
N ILE A 19 -2.13 -13.31 -0.70
CA ILE A 19 -2.19 -12.65 0.60
C ILE A 19 -2.46 -13.68 1.72
N GLN A 20 -3.29 -14.69 1.48
CA GLN A 20 -3.53 -15.77 2.43
C GLN A 20 -2.23 -16.55 2.70
N LYS A 21 -1.43 -16.85 1.66
CA LYS A 21 -0.11 -17.47 1.86
C LYS A 21 0.83 -16.57 2.67
N VAL A 22 0.79 -15.26 2.45
CA VAL A 22 1.57 -14.29 3.27
C VAL A 22 1.15 -14.39 4.73
N LYS A 23 -0.17 -14.38 5.02
CA LYS A 23 -0.70 -14.55 6.37
C LYS A 23 -0.21 -15.86 7.01
N ASP A 24 -0.32 -16.98 6.31
CA ASP A 24 0.09 -18.29 6.82
C ASP A 24 1.60 -18.34 7.10
N ILE A 25 2.41 -17.75 6.22
CA ILE A 25 3.85 -17.60 6.43
C ILE A 25 4.09 -16.78 7.70
N VAL A 26 3.50 -15.59 7.85
CA VAL A 26 3.73 -14.75 9.04
C VAL A 26 3.34 -15.49 10.32
N GLN A 27 2.19 -16.15 10.34
CA GLN A 27 1.67 -16.83 11.53
C GLN A 27 2.43 -18.14 11.87
N SER A 28 3.13 -18.74 10.91
CA SER A 28 3.94 -19.95 11.15
C SER A 28 5.17 -19.72 12.05
N ASP A 29 5.60 -18.46 12.24
CA ASP A 29 6.79 -18.12 13.02
C ASP A 29 6.54 -16.86 13.85
N SER A 30 6.34 -17.03 15.16
CA SER A 30 6.07 -15.93 16.09
C SER A 30 7.23 -14.94 16.25
N GLU A 31 8.42 -15.25 15.74
CA GLU A 31 9.54 -14.31 15.71
C GLU A 31 9.39 -13.26 14.60
N ARG A 32 8.49 -13.45 13.62
CA ARG A 32 8.18 -12.46 12.56
C ARG A 32 7.31 -11.33 13.09
N ARG A 33 7.95 -10.33 13.66
CA ARG A 33 7.28 -9.20 14.35
C ARG A 33 7.13 -7.94 13.50
N PHE A 34 7.90 -7.80 12.42
CA PHE A 34 7.85 -6.66 11.53
C PHE A 34 7.62 -7.10 10.09
N ILE A 35 6.55 -6.61 9.48
CA ILE A 35 6.11 -7.01 8.14
C ILE A 35 6.15 -5.79 7.23
N VAL A 36 6.91 -5.88 6.15
CA VAL A 36 7.02 -4.85 5.12
C VAL A 36 6.40 -5.38 3.84
N VAL A 37 5.42 -4.67 3.28
CA VAL A 37 4.71 -5.09 2.07
C VAL A 37 4.89 -4.07 0.94
N SER A 38 4.87 -4.55 -0.30
CA SER A 38 4.76 -3.70 -1.49
C SER A 38 3.29 -3.54 -1.89
N ALA A 39 2.98 -2.57 -2.77
CA ALA A 39 1.66 -2.48 -3.38
C ALA A 39 1.27 -3.78 -4.14
N PRO A 40 -0.04 -4.08 -4.29
CA PRO A 40 -0.48 -5.23 -5.07
C PRO A 40 0.08 -5.22 -6.50
N GLY A 41 0.72 -6.33 -6.85
CA GLY A 41 1.20 -6.58 -8.21
C GLY A 41 0.10 -7.05 -9.15
N LYS A 42 0.50 -7.39 -10.37
CA LYS A 42 -0.37 -7.96 -11.40
C LYS A 42 -0.84 -9.35 -10.99
N ARG A 43 -2.14 -9.64 -11.15
CA ARG A 43 -2.73 -10.98 -10.93
C ARG A 43 -2.40 -11.96 -12.05
N PHE A 44 -2.42 -11.46 -13.28
CA PHE A 44 -2.25 -12.23 -14.50
C PHE A 44 -1.59 -11.36 -15.58
N LYS A 45 -1.17 -11.99 -16.68
CA LYS A 45 -0.57 -11.28 -17.80
C LYS A 45 -1.61 -10.36 -18.46
N GLY A 46 -1.33 -9.05 -18.45
CA GLY A 46 -2.23 -8.02 -18.98
C GLY A 46 -2.98 -7.23 -17.91
N ASP A 47 -2.89 -7.64 -16.63
CA ASP A 47 -3.40 -6.84 -15.52
C ASP A 47 -2.55 -5.57 -15.30
N GLU A 48 -3.16 -4.56 -14.68
CA GLU A 48 -2.51 -3.28 -14.36
C GLU A 48 -1.88 -3.34 -12.96
N LYS A 49 -0.71 -2.73 -12.77
CA LYS A 49 -0.05 -2.66 -11.46
C LYS A 49 -0.61 -1.45 -10.70
N ILE A 50 -0.85 -1.60 -9.40
CA ILE A 50 -1.44 -0.51 -8.59
C ILE A 50 -0.59 0.77 -8.62
N THR A 51 0.74 0.66 -8.51
CA THR A 51 1.63 1.83 -8.62
C THR A 51 1.50 2.53 -9.97
N ASP A 52 1.32 1.79 -11.06
CA ASP A 52 1.19 2.37 -12.40
C ASP A 52 -0.16 3.10 -12.53
N LEU A 53 -1.23 2.55 -11.95
CA LEU A 53 -2.53 3.21 -11.88
C LEU A 53 -2.50 4.49 -11.03
N LEU A 54 -1.76 4.50 -9.91
CA LEU A 54 -1.60 5.69 -9.07
C LEU A 54 -0.82 6.79 -9.78
N LEU A 55 0.24 6.43 -10.51
CA LEU A 55 0.95 7.38 -11.36
C LEU A 55 0.05 7.91 -12.49
N ALA A 56 -0.74 7.04 -13.12
CA ALA A 56 -1.71 7.45 -14.13
C ALA A 56 -2.80 8.37 -13.54
N SER A 57 -3.21 8.16 -12.29
CA SER A 57 -4.16 9.03 -11.56
C SER A 57 -3.58 10.43 -11.39
N TYR A 58 -2.29 10.55 -11.04
CA TYR A 58 -1.62 11.84 -10.93
C TYR A 58 -1.50 12.56 -12.28
N GLU A 59 -1.16 11.83 -13.35
CA GLU A 59 -1.11 12.39 -14.71
C GLU A 59 -2.49 12.80 -15.22
N GLU A 60 -3.52 12.01 -14.95
CA GLU A 60 -4.91 12.34 -15.27
C GLU A 60 -5.28 13.66 -14.62
N LYS A 61 -5.09 13.78 -13.30
CA LYS A 61 -5.32 15.01 -12.55
C LYS A 61 -4.64 16.23 -13.16
N ASN A 62 -3.40 16.10 -13.63
CA ASN A 62 -2.69 17.24 -14.24
C ASN A 62 -3.27 17.64 -15.60
N ASN A 63 -3.97 16.73 -16.29
CA ASN A 63 -4.56 16.96 -17.60
C ASN A 63 -6.04 17.38 -17.54
N SER A 64 -6.84 16.76 -16.67
CA SER A 64 -8.31 16.97 -16.58
C SER A 64 -8.74 17.76 -15.35
N GLY A 65 -7.90 17.87 -14.33
CA GLY A 65 -8.21 18.52 -13.04
C GLY A 65 -8.69 17.57 -11.94
N ASP A 66 -8.95 16.29 -12.25
CA ASP A 66 -9.28 15.24 -11.29
C ASP A 66 -8.72 13.88 -11.71
N CYS A 67 -8.54 12.95 -10.76
CA CYS A 67 -7.92 11.63 -10.99
C CYS A 67 -8.90 10.45 -11.00
N HIS A 68 -10.20 10.70 -11.23
CA HIS A 68 -11.23 9.73 -10.86
C HIS A 68 -11.17 8.43 -11.67
N ILE A 69 -10.78 8.46 -12.95
CA ILE A 69 -10.87 7.28 -13.82
C ILE A 69 -9.83 6.24 -13.42
N TYR A 70 -8.55 6.63 -13.29
CA TYR A 70 -7.51 5.68 -12.91
C TYR A 70 -7.57 5.34 -11.42
N PHE A 71 -7.95 6.31 -10.57
CA PHE A 71 -8.08 6.05 -9.14
C PHE A 71 -9.25 5.12 -8.82
N GLY A 72 -10.34 5.17 -9.61
CA GLY A 72 -11.46 4.23 -9.50
C GLY A 72 -11.01 2.76 -9.57
N LYS A 73 -10.05 2.43 -10.44
CA LYS A 73 -9.48 1.08 -10.53
C LYS A 73 -8.67 0.69 -9.28
N VAL A 74 -7.96 1.64 -8.69
CA VAL A 74 -7.23 1.43 -7.42
C VAL A 74 -8.23 1.18 -6.28
N ARG A 75 -9.27 2.01 -6.20
CA ARG A 75 -10.37 1.87 -5.24
C ARG A 75 -11.02 0.50 -5.33
N ASP A 76 -11.43 0.07 -6.51
CA ASP A 76 -12.04 -1.25 -6.73
C ASP A 76 -11.12 -2.36 -6.23
N ARG A 77 -9.82 -2.23 -6.45
CA ARG A 77 -8.83 -3.23 -6.05
C ARG A 77 -8.75 -3.41 -4.54
N PHE A 78 -8.69 -2.33 -3.78
CA PHE A 78 -8.59 -2.41 -2.33
C PHE A 78 -9.93 -2.79 -1.70
N LYS A 79 -11.06 -2.37 -2.29
CA LYS A 79 -12.40 -2.85 -1.88
C LYS A 79 -12.57 -4.34 -2.10
N GLU A 80 -12.09 -4.88 -3.23
CA GLU A 80 -12.05 -6.33 -3.51
C GLU A 80 -11.30 -7.07 -2.39
N ILE A 81 -10.10 -6.62 -2.03
CA ILE A 81 -9.28 -7.26 -0.98
C ILE A 81 -9.98 -7.18 0.40
N VAL A 82 -10.52 -6.02 0.76
CA VAL A 82 -11.24 -5.83 2.04
C VAL A 82 -12.44 -6.77 2.15
N ASN A 83 -13.22 -6.89 1.07
CA ASN A 83 -14.35 -7.81 1.00
C ASN A 83 -13.91 -9.28 1.05
N ASP A 84 -12.82 -9.62 0.36
CA ASP A 84 -12.29 -10.99 0.30
C ASP A 84 -11.92 -11.55 1.67
N PHE A 85 -11.40 -10.70 2.54
CA PHE A 85 -11.03 -11.03 3.92
C PHE A 85 -12.11 -10.64 4.95
N ASN A 86 -13.26 -10.11 4.49
CA ASN A 86 -14.37 -9.66 5.33
C ASN A 86 -13.90 -8.73 6.47
N LEU A 87 -13.03 -7.77 6.12
CA LEU A 87 -12.45 -6.82 7.06
C LEU A 87 -13.49 -5.75 7.43
N LYS A 88 -13.38 -5.21 8.65
CA LYS A 88 -14.32 -4.20 9.17
C LYS A 88 -13.83 -2.76 8.99
N ILE A 89 -12.65 -2.59 8.40
CA ILE A 89 -12.08 -1.28 8.11
C ILE A 89 -12.97 -0.51 7.12
N ASP A 90 -13.23 0.75 7.41
CA ASP A 90 -13.88 1.67 6.47
C ASP A 90 -12.86 2.15 5.44
N ILE A 91 -12.59 1.29 4.45
CA ILE A 91 -11.57 1.55 3.43
C ILE A 91 -11.93 2.72 2.53
N ASP A 92 -13.22 3.00 2.33
CA ASP A 92 -13.68 4.10 1.49
C ASP A 92 -13.22 5.44 2.06
N LYS A 93 -13.24 5.63 3.39
CA LYS A 93 -12.69 6.84 4.02
C LYS A 93 -11.22 7.10 3.64
N TYR A 94 -10.37 6.07 3.68
CA TYR A 94 -8.95 6.22 3.33
C TYR A 94 -8.77 6.48 1.83
N LEU A 95 -9.58 5.83 1.00
CA LEU A 95 -9.54 6.01 -0.45
C LEU A 95 -10.01 7.42 -0.85
N ASP A 96 -11.06 7.94 -0.23
CA ASP A 96 -11.57 9.30 -0.47
C ASP A 96 -10.51 10.35 -0.09
N GLU A 97 -9.88 10.20 1.08
CA GLU A 97 -8.80 11.07 1.52
C GLU A 97 -7.60 11.02 0.56
N ILE A 98 -7.23 9.82 0.08
CA ILE A 98 -6.14 9.66 -0.87
C ILE A 98 -6.47 10.31 -2.22
N GLU A 99 -7.69 10.13 -2.73
CA GLU A 99 -8.16 10.73 -3.98
C GLU A 99 -8.07 12.25 -3.91
N GLU A 100 -8.60 12.85 -2.84
CA GLU A 100 -8.53 14.29 -2.59
C GLU A 100 -7.07 14.77 -2.50
N ASN A 101 -6.23 14.04 -1.78
CA ASN A 101 -4.82 14.40 -1.66
C ASN A 101 -4.05 14.28 -2.97
N ILE A 102 -4.36 13.31 -3.85
CA ILE A 102 -3.78 13.25 -5.20
C ILE A 102 -4.22 14.48 -6.01
N ASN A 103 -5.50 14.85 -5.94
CA ASN A 103 -6.03 16.07 -6.58
C ASN A 103 -5.36 17.36 -6.11
N ASN A 104 -4.90 17.40 -4.86
CA ASN A 104 -4.20 18.54 -4.29
C ASN A 104 -2.66 18.43 -4.35
N SER A 105 -2.11 17.29 -4.75
CA SER A 105 -0.67 17.05 -4.74
C SER A 105 0.06 17.77 -5.89
N THR A 106 1.29 18.21 -5.58
CA THR A 106 2.23 18.80 -6.53
C THR A 106 3.37 17.86 -6.93
N SER A 107 3.42 16.65 -6.36
CA SER A 107 4.41 15.61 -6.66
C SER A 107 3.72 14.28 -6.87
N SER A 108 4.23 13.49 -7.82
CA SER A 108 3.80 12.12 -8.06
C SER A 108 4.21 11.15 -6.94
N ASP A 109 5.19 11.52 -6.09
CA ASP A 109 5.68 10.68 -4.99
C ASP A 109 4.57 10.32 -4.00
N TYR A 110 3.67 11.29 -3.72
CA TYR A 110 2.51 11.03 -2.88
C TYR A 110 1.68 9.90 -3.49
N ALA A 111 1.21 10.07 -4.73
CA ALA A 111 0.40 9.09 -5.43
C ALA A 111 1.10 7.72 -5.49
N ALA A 112 2.36 7.67 -5.91
CA ALA A 112 3.14 6.44 -6.05
C ALA A 112 3.24 5.65 -4.75
N SER A 113 3.36 6.33 -3.60
CA SER A 113 3.49 5.69 -2.28
C SER A 113 2.19 5.08 -1.73
N ARG A 114 1.02 5.50 -2.23
CA ARG A 114 -0.26 5.13 -1.62
C ARG A 114 -0.62 3.66 -1.81
N GLY A 115 -0.04 2.99 -2.81
CA GLY A 115 -0.22 1.56 -3.01
C GLY A 115 0.37 0.75 -1.85
N GLU A 116 1.60 1.06 -1.44
CA GLU A 116 2.27 0.48 -0.29
C GLU A 116 1.54 0.81 1.02
N TYR A 117 1.16 2.08 1.21
CA TYR A 117 0.41 2.53 2.39
C TYR A 117 -0.88 1.72 2.58
N LEU A 118 -1.73 1.67 1.55
CA LEU A 118 -3.00 0.93 1.61
C LEU A 118 -2.77 -0.57 1.78
N SER A 119 -1.73 -1.12 1.15
CA SER A 119 -1.41 -2.54 1.31
C SER A 119 -0.98 -2.87 2.74
N ALA A 120 -0.19 -2.00 3.39
CA ALA A 120 0.22 -2.19 4.77
C ALA A 120 -0.95 -2.03 5.75
N LEU A 121 -1.82 -1.04 5.52
CA LEU A 121 -3.04 -0.82 6.30
C LEU A 121 -4.00 -2.02 6.23
N VAL A 122 -4.23 -2.55 5.03
CA VAL A 122 -5.09 -3.74 4.88
C VAL A 122 -4.42 -4.98 5.48
N MET A 123 -3.10 -5.14 5.32
CA MET A 123 -2.39 -6.28 5.89
C MET A 123 -2.34 -6.26 7.42
N SER A 124 -2.27 -5.07 8.04
CA SER A 124 -2.30 -4.94 9.50
C SER A 124 -3.63 -5.47 10.06
N GLU A 125 -4.76 -5.15 9.42
CA GLU A 125 -6.08 -5.69 9.76
C GLU A 125 -6.15 -7.22 9.58
N ILE A 126 -5.57 -7.76 8.50
CA ILE A 126 -5.57 -9.21 8.22
C ILE A 126 -4.75 -9.99 9.27
N LEU A 127 -3.63 -9.43 9.72
CA LEU A 127 -2.71 -10.05 10.68
C LEU A 127 -3.08 -9.75 12.15
N GLY A 128 -3.88 -8.70 12.40
CA GLY A 128 -4.09 -8.16 13.74
C GLY A 128 -2.84 -7.47 14.30
N PHE A 129 -2.03 -6.86 13.43
CA PHE A 129 -0.81 -6.12 13.80
C PHE A 129 -1.09 -4.63 13.84
N GLU A 130 -0.25 -3.87 14.53
CA GLU A 130 -0.28 -2.41 14.49
C GLU A 130 0.19 -1.90 13.11
N PHE A 131 -0.57 -0.97 12.54
CA PHE A 131 -0.15 -0.23 11.36
C PHE A 131 0.81 0.90 11.76
N VAL A 132 1.95 0.98 11.07
CA VAL A 132 2.94 2.05 11.26
C VAL A 132 3.21 2.69 9.90
N ASP A 133 2.93 3.98 9.75
CA ASP A 133 3.23 4.69 8.51
C ASP A 133 4.74 4.92 8.39
N SER A 134 5.30 4.55 7.23
CA SER A 134 6.66 4.87 6.84
C SER A 134 7.02 6.35 6.97
N ALA A 135 6.05 7.25 6.80
CA ALA A 135 6.24 8.69 6.95
C ALA A 135 6.66 9.09 8.38
N ASP A 136 6.27 8.31 9.39
CA ASP A 136 6.61 8.57 10.80
C ASP A 136 8.03 8.10 11.13
N ILE A 137 8.50 7.05 10.46
CA ILE A 137 9.72 6.34 10.82
C ILE A 137 10.89 6.49 9.84
N ILE A 138 10.68 6.73 8.54
CA ILE A 138 11.74 6.89 7.53
C ILE A 138 11.92 8.36 7.19
N LYS A 139 13.13 8.89 7.38
CA LYS A 139 13.44 10.31 7.15
C LYS A 139 14.53 10.52 6.11
N PHE A 140 14.42 11.62 5.38
CA PHE A 140 15.42 12.11 4.43
C PHE A 140 15.86 13.52 4.83
N ASN A 141 17.14 13.84 4.62
CA ASN A 141 17.65 15.17 4.89
C ASN A 141 17.35 16.15 3.74
N LYS A 142 17.67 17.44 3.94
CA LYS A 142 17.41 18.51 2.96
C LYS A 142 18.09 18.32 1.59
N LYS A 143 19.05 17.40 1.48
CA LYS A 143 19.72 17.05 0.22
C LYS A 143 19.07 15.84 -0.48
N GLY A 144 17.97 15.31 0.07
CA GLY A 144 17.29 14.11 -0.44
C GLY A 144 17.99 12.79 -0.06
N ASN A 145 18.99 12.81 0.82
CA ASN A 145 19.67 11.58 1.24
C ASN A 145 18.95 10.98 2.45
N PHE A 146 18.89 9.63 2.48
CA PHE A 146 18.36 8.89 3.62
C PHE A 146 19.08 9.28 4.92
N ASP A 147 18.32 9.60 5.96
CA ASP A 147 18.83 10.00 7.26
C ASP A 147 18.70 8.85 8.25
N ALA A 148 19.78 8.06 8.35
CA ALA A 148 19.86 6.93 9.26
C ALA A 148 19.81 7.33 10.74
N SER A 149 20.12 8.59 11.09
CA SER A 149 20.16 9.05 12.48
C SER A 149 18.78 9.38 13.05
N TYR A 150 17.83 9.74 12.19
CA TYR A 150 16.44 10.03 12.55
C TYR A 150 15.45 8.94 12.14
N THR A 151 15.90 7.92 11.43
CA THR A 151 15.07 6.77 11.04
C THR A 151 15.09 5.70 12.14
N ASN A 152 13.91 5.17 12.49
CA ASN A 152 13.73 4.14 13.52
C ASN A 152 13.29 2.80 12.95
#